data_AF-A0A7S1CTY2-F1
#
_entry.id   AF-A0A7S1CTY2-F1
#
_cell.length_a   1.000
_cell.length_b   1.000
_cell.length_c   1.000
_cell.angle_alpha   90.00
_cell.angle_beta   90.00
_cell.angle_gamma   90.00
#
_symmetry.space_group_name_H-M   'P 1'
#
loop_
_entity.id
_entity.type
_entity.pdbx_description
1 polymer ?
#
loop_
_entity_poly.entity_id
_entity_poly.type
_entity_poly.pdbx_seq_one_letter_code
_entity_poly.pdbx_strand_id
1 'polypeptide(L)'
;DIQAGHIMSRLVLLCLHHPRLRLVWSRSLHATADIFRQIKANYDEPDPVTAGQVGLEGHAGTSEPTINTTALEMLRRLPGINENNFRDVSREAGSLSGLASMSMEKMIQVMGSSTAGKRLYEFLHQKSTM
;
A
#
# COMPACT_ATOMS: atom_id res chain seq x y z
N ASP A 1 -21.87 -10.97 -22.80
CA ASP A 1 -22.37 -10.37 -21.56
C ASP A 1 -21.19 -10.09 -20.63
N ILE A 2 -21.06 -8.87 -20.09
CA ILE A 2 -19.89 -8.45 -19.28
C ILE A 2 -20.24 -8.65 -17.80
N GLN A 3 -19.84 -9.79 -17.24
CA GLN A 3 -20.07 -10.13 -15.85
C GLN A 3 -18.89 -9.67 -14.97
N ALA A 4 -19.14 -9.09 -13.80
CA ALA A 4 -18.10 -8.48 -12.95
C ALA A 4 -17.02 -9.47 -12.45
N GLY A 5 -17.37 -10.76 -12.33
CA GLY A 5 -16.43 -11.82 -11.93
C GLY A 5 -15.57 -12.37 -13.07
N HIS A 6 -15.85 -12.02 -14.33
CA HIS A 6 -15.15 -12.59 -15.48
C HIS A 6 -13.79 -11.92 -15.72
N ILE A 7 -12.77 -12.72 -16.02
CA ILE A 7 -11.38 -12.25 -16.20
C ILE A 7 -11.27 -11.14 -17.25
N MET A 8 -12.02 -11.24 -18.35
CA MET A 8 -12.03 -10.23 -19.42
C MET A 8 -12.58 -8.89 -18.93
N SER A 9 -13.64 -8.89 -18.12
CA SER A 9 -14.22 -7.67 -17.55
C SER A 9 -13.23 -6.95 -16.63
N ARG A 10 -12.50 -7.72 -15.80
CA ARG A 10 -11.47 -7.19 -14.92
C ARG A 10 -10.27 -6.63 -15.70
N LEU A 11 -9.86 -7.32 -16.77
CA LEU A 11 -8.77 -6.86 -17.63
C LEU A 11 -9.13 -5.54 -18.31
N VAL A 12 -10.36 -5.42 -18.83
CA VAL A 12 -10.85 -4.17 -19.45
C VAL A 12 -10.88 -3.04 -18.42
N LEU A 13 -11.38 -3.30 -17.20
CA LEU A 13 -11.40 -2.30 -16.13
C LEU A 13 -9.99 -1.80 -15.77
N LEU A 14 -9.01 -2.70 -15.72
CA LEU A 14 -7.60 -2.37 -15.48
C LEU A 14 -7.04 -1.46 -16.59
N CYS A 15 -7.32 -1.80 -17.85
CA CYS A 15 -6.88 -0.99 -19.00
C CYS A 15 -7.51 0.40 -19.00
N LEU A 16 -8.77 0.53 -18.55
CA LEU A 16 -9.44 1.84 -18.44
C LEU A 16 -8.84 2.71 -17.32
N HIS A 17 -8.49 2.12 -16.18
CA HIS A 17 -7.93 2.87 -15.04
C HIS A 17 -6.47 3.30 -15.26
N HIS A 18 -5.71 2.53 -16.04
CA HIS A 18 -4.28 2.78 -16.26
C HIS A 18 -3.99 3.00 -17.76
N PRO A 19 -4.16 4.23 -18.29
CA PRO A 19 -4.02 4.50 -19.73
C PRO A 19 -2.60 4.32 -20.27
N ARG A 20 -1.59 4.28 -19.40
CA ARG A 20 -0.18 4.02 -19.77
C ARG A 20 0.16 2.52 -19.79
N LEU A 21 -0.74 1.65 -19.36
CA LEU A 21 -0.51 0.21 -19.32
C LEU A 21 -0.49 -0.35 -20.74
N ARG A 22 0.52 -1.17 -21.05
CA ARG A 22 0.64 -1.88 -22.33
C ARG A 22 0.74 -3.37 -22.06
N LEU A 23 -0.08 -4.16 -22.74
CA LEU A 23 -0.09 -5.61 -22.63
C LEU A 23 0.63 -6.23 -23.83
N VAL A 24 1.52 -7.18 -23.56
CA VAL A 24 2.22 -7.96 -24.58
C VAL A 24 1.84 -9.42 -24.39
N TRP A 25 1.33 -10.05 -25.45
CA TRP A 25 0.92 -11.46 -25.44
C TRP A 25 1.77 -12.26 -26.41
N SER A 26 2.26 -13.41 -25.99
CA SER A 26 3.08 -14.32 -26.79
C SER A 26 2.68 -15.76 -26.54
N ARG A 27 2.67 -16.59 -27.59
CA ARG A 27 2.21 -18.00 -27.53
C ARG A 27 3.34 -19.01 -27.25
N SER A 28 4.58 -18.56 -27.11
CA SER A 28 5.74 -19.41 -26.79
C SER A 28 6.88 -18.57 -26.21
N LEU A 29 7.80 -19.21 -25.47
CA LEU A 29 8.98 -18.56 -24.89
C LEU A 29 9.93 -17.99 -25.94
N HIS A 30 10.09 -18.68 -27.08
CA HIS A 30 10.88 -18.20 -28.22
C HIS A 30 10.29 -16.90 -28.78
N ALA A 31 8.97 -16.85 -28.96
CA ALA A 31 8.29 -15.65 -29.41
C ALA A 31 8.43 -14.49 -28.39
N THR A 32 8.38 -14.78 -27.09
CA THR A 32 8.64 -13.76 -26.05
C THR A 32 10.05 -13.17 -26.17
N ALA A 33 11.08 -14.01 -26.33
CA ALA A 33 12.45 -13.55 -26.48
C ALA A 33 12.66 -12.68 -27.72
N ASP A 34 12.02 -13.05 -28.84
CA ASP A 34 12.08 -12.26 -30.07
C ASP A 34 11.37 -10.91 -29.93
N ILE A 35 10.20 -10.89 -29.27
CA ILE A 35 9.49 -9.64 -28.97
C ILE A 35 10.36 -8.72 -28.10
N PHE A 36 11.01 -9.25 -27.06
CA PHE A 36 11.89 -8.46 -26.21
C PHE A 36 13.10 -7.91 -26.99
N ARG A 37 13.69 -8.71 -27.87
CA ARG A 37 14.80 -8.26 -28.73
C ARG A 37 14.36 -7.14 -29.67
N GLN A 38 13.18 -7.25 -30.28
CA GLN A 38 12.62 -6.22 -31.16
C GLN A 38 12.29 -4.93 -30.41
N ILE A 39 11.68 -5.04 -29.22
CA ILE A 39 11.37 -3.86 -28.39
C ILE A 39 12.67 -3.16 -27.99
N LYS A 40 13.71 -3.91 -27.60
CA LYS A 40 14.99 -3.37 -27.17
C LYS A 40 15.81 -2.77 -28.32
N ALA A 41 15.61 -3.18 -29.57
CA ALA A 41 16.47 -2.81 -30.70
C ALA A 41 16.67 -1.30 -30.91
N ASN A 42 15.71 -0.47 -30.47
CA ASN A 42 15.76 0.99 -30.61
C ASN A 42 16.02 1.74 -29.29
N TYR A 43 16.44 1.04 -28.23
CA TYR A 43 16.71 1.63 -26.92
C TYR A 43 18.13 1.31 -26.48
N ASP A 44 18.75 2.25 -25.79
CA ASP A 44 20.06 2.04 -25.17
C ASP A 44 19.99 1.04 -24.01
N GLU A 45 21.15 0.48 -23.65
CA GLU A 45 21.26 -0.40 -22.48
C GLU A 45 20.94 0.37 -21.19
N PRO A 46 20.13 -0.19 -20.27
CA PRO A 46 19.87 0.44 -18.99
C PRO A 46 21.15 0.45 -18.14
N ASP A 47 21.44 1.59 -17.52
CA ASP A 47 22.59 1.69 -16.61
C ASP A 47 22.33 0.89 -15.31
N PRO A 48 23.21 -0.06 -14.94
CA PRO A 48 23.00 -0.90 -13.77
C PRO A 48 23.02 -0.14 -12.45
N VAL A 49 23.73 0.99 -12.37
CA VAL A 49 23.84 1.78 -11.13
C VAL A 49 22.51 2.49 -10.86
N THR A 50 21.96 3.20 -11.85
CA THR A 50 20.64 3.84 -11.73
C THR A 50 19.52 2.81 -11.56
N ALA A 51 19.56 1.69 -12.29
CA ALA A 51 18.56 0.63 -12.15
C ALA A 51 18.49 0.02 -10.74
N GLY A 52 19.64 -0.16 -10.08
CA GLY A 52 19.68 -0.65 -8.69
C GLY A 52 19.16 0.34 -7.65
N GLN A 53 19.16 1.64 -7.97
CA GLN A 53 18.63 2.69 -7.10
C GLN A 53 17.11 2.87 -7.25
N VAL A 54 16.57 2.60 -8.45
CA VAL A 54 15.13 2.67 -8.72
C VAL A 54 14.41 1.52 -8.02
N GLY A 55 13.61 1.85 -6.99
CA GLY A 55 12.86 0.88 -6.19
C GLY A 55 13.38 0.70 -4.77
N LEU A 56 14.57 1.23 -4.44
CA LEU A 56 14.97 1.45 -3.06
C LEU A 56 14.19 2.66 -2.53
N GLU A 57 13.47 2.51 -1.41
CA GLU A 57 12.71 3.59 -0.79
C GLU A 57 13.63 4.78 -0.49
N GLY A 58 13.56 5.83 -1.32
CA GLY A 58 14.44 7.00 -1.17
C GLY A 58 14.55 7.97 -2.36
N HIS A 59 14.11 7.61 -3.57
CA HIS A 59 14.26 8.51 -4.74
C HIS A 59 13.04 9.37 -5.10
N ALA A 60 12.34 9.86 -4.09
CA ALA A 60 11.41 10.99 -4.24
C ALA A 60 11.74 12.07 -3.21
N GLY A 61 12.82 12.83 -3.45
CA GLY A 61 12.92 14.29 -3.20
C GLY A 61 12.56 14.92 -1.84
N THR A 62 12.16 14.15 -0.83
CA THR A 62 11.77 14.64 0.48
C THR A 62 12.15 13.55 1.47
N SER A 63 12.90 13.94 2.50
CA SER A 63 13.19 13.15 3.69
C SER A 63 11.88 12.77 4.41
N GLU A 64 11.14 11.80 3.88
CA GLU A 64 10.09 11.12 4.62
C GLU A 64 10.76 10.06 5.50
N PRO A 65 10.51 10.07 6.82
CA PRO A 65 11.12 9.10 7.73
C PRO A 65 10.77 7.70 7.24
N THR A 66 11.73 6.76 7.20
CA THR A 66 11.52 5.35 6.84
C THR A 66 10.23 4.82 7.46
N ILE A 67 9.16 4.84 6.68
CA ILE A 67 7.83 4.53 7.16
C ILE A 67 7.79 3.01 7.25
N ASN A 68 7.63 2.46 8.46
CA ASN A 68 7.43 1.04 8.61
C ASN A 68 6.07 0.68 7.97
N THR A 69 6.10 0.24 6.71
CA THR A 69 4.93 -0.10 5.90
C THR A 69 4.10 -1.19 6.56
N THR A 70 4.77 -2.18 7.19
CA THR A 70 4.11 -3.23 7.95
C THR A 70 3.35 -2.68 9.16
N ALA A 71 3.94 -1.76 9.92
CA ALA A 71 3.27 -1.14 11.07
C ALA A 71 2.07 -0.28 10.64
N LEU A 72 2.17 0.44 9.51
CA LEU A 72 1.05 1.21 8.97
C LEU A 72 -0.09 0.31 8.43
N GLU A 73 0.24 -0.79 7.77
CA GLU A 73 -0.77 -1.76 7.32
C GLU A 73 -1.49 -2.40 8.51
N MET A 74 -0.75 -2.73 9.57
CA MET A 74 -1.33 -3.21 10.82
C MET A 74 -2.27 -2.16 11.42
N LEU A 75 -1.84 -0.89 11.50
CA LEU A 75 -2.65 0.20 12.02
C LEU A 75 -3.96 0.36 11.23
N ARG A 76 -3.92 0.29 9.90
CA ARG A 76 -5.10 0.39 9.03
C ARG A 76 -6.11 -0.74 9.19
N ARG A 77 -5.70 -1.89 9.72
CA ARG A 77 -6.58 -3.03 10.00
C ARG A 77 -7.28 -2.94 11.36
N LEU A 78 -6.89 -2.00 12.21
CA LEU A 78 -7.49 -1.85 13.53
C LEU A 78 -8.89 -1.20 13.45
N PRO A 79 -9.81 -1.61 14.32
CA PRO A 79 -11.18 -1.10 14.30
C PRO A 79 -11.20 0.41 14.59
N GLY A 80 -11.87 1.16 13.72
CA GLY A 80 -12.03 2.61 13.86
C GLY A 80 -10.92 3.45 13.21
N ILE A 81 -9.85 2.84 12.69
CA ILE A 81 -8.84 3.54 11.89
C ILE A 81 -9.37 3.73 10.45
N ASN A 82 -9.19 4.93 9.90
CA ASN A 82 -9.59 5.34 8.56
C ASN A 82 -8.49 6.19 7.90
N GLU A 83 -8.66 6.54 6.62
CA GLU A 83 -7.67 7.33 5.87
C GLU A 83 -7.47 8.75 6.42
N ASN A 84 -8.43 9.28 7.19
CA ASN A 84 -8.37 10.61 7.77
C ASN A 84 -7.63 10.64 9.11
N ASN A 85 -7.72 9.57 9.92
CA ASN A 85 -7.17 9.54 11.28
C ASN A 85 -5.86 8.77 11.41
N PHE A 86 -5.50 7.88 10.46
CA PHE A 86 -4.32 7.03 10.63
C PHE A 86 -3.01 7.83 10.74
N ARG A 87 -2.93 8.99 10.08
CA ARG A 87 -1.74 9.86 10.12
C ARG A 87 -1.55 10.47 11.50
N ASP A 88 -2.62 11.02 12.07
CA ASP A 88 -2.59 11.63 13.39
C ASP A 88 -2.30 10.60 14.48
N VAL A 89 -2.92 9.41 14.36
CA VAL A 89 -2.66 8.28 15.26
C VAL A 89 -1.22 7.79 15.16
N SER A 90 -0.68 7.62 13.95
CA SER A 90 0.71 7.20 13.75
C SER A 90 1.71 8.21 14.32
N ARG A 91 1.43 9.51 14.17
CA ARG A 91 2.29 10.58 14.68
C ARG A 91 2.29 10.64 16.20
N GLU A 92 1.12 10.50 16.82
CA GLU A 92 0.98 10.61 18.28
C GLU A 92 1.43 9.34 19.01
N ALA A 93 1.16 8.16 18.45
CA ALA A 93 1.53 6.89 19.07
C ALA A 93 3.03 6.61 18.98
N GLY A 94 3.69 7.01 17.88
CA GLY A 94 5.12 6.80 17.61
C GLY A 94 5.55 5.33 17.42
N SER A 95 4.83 4.39 18.03
CA SER A 95 5.01 2.95 17.91
C SER A 95 3.71 2.21 18.26
N LEU A 96 3.61 0.93 17.91
CA LEU A 96 2.48 0.08 18.31
C LEU A 96 2.41 -0.11 19.83
N SER A 97 3.55 -0.12 20.54
CA SER A 97 3.58 -0.16 22.00
C SER A 97 3.10 1.15 22.61
N GLY A 98 3.42 2.28 21.99
CA GLY A 98 2.90 3.60 22.37
C GLY A 98 1.39 3.66 22.19
N LEU A 99 0.87 3.12 21.08
CA LEU A 99 -0.57 3.03 20.82
C LEU A 99 -1.31 2.24 21.91
N ALA A 100 -0.77 1.09 22.33
CA ALA A 100 -1.34 0.26 23.39
C ALA A 100 -1.29 0.92 24.78
N SER A 101 -0.33 1.83 25.00
CA SER A 101 -0.14 2.51 26.29
C SER A 101 -0.93 3.83 26.41
N MET A 102 -1.65 4.24 25.36
CA MET A 102 -2.43 5.48 25.36
C MET A 102 -3.72 5.36 26.19
N SER A 103 -4.07 6.42 26.91
CA SER A 103 -5.35 6.50 27.59
C SER A 103 -6.51 6.64 26.59
N MET A 104 -7.70 6.18 27.01
CA MET A 104 -8.93 6.25 26.23
C MET A 104 -9.28 7.69 25.77
N GLU A 105 -9.06 8.67 26.65
CA GLU A 105 -9.31 10.09 26.37
C GLU A 105 -8.40 10.61 25.25
N LYS A 106 -7.10 10.28 25.34
CA LYS A 106 -6.11 10.68 24.32
C LYS A 106 -6.40 10.00 22.99
N MET A 107 -6.84 8.75 23.01
CA MET A 107 -7.23 8.03 21.80
C MET A 107 -8.46 8.65 21.11
N ILE A 108 -9.47 9.04 21.88
CA ILE A 108 -10.66 9.74 21.35
C ILE A 108 -10.26 11.09 20.73
N GLN A 109 -9.37 11.83 21.40
CA GLN A 109 -8.87 13.12 20.91
C GLN A 109 -8.15 12.98 19.57
N VAL A 110 -7.23 12.01 19.46
CA VAL A 110 -6.40 11.83 18.26
C VAL A 110 -7.19 11.25 17.09
N MET A 111 -8.18 10.40 17.36
CA MET A 111 -9.03 9.83 16.30
C MET A 111 -10.15 10.76 15.82
N GLY A 112 -10.41 11.88 16.52
CA GLY A 112 -11.46 12.85 16.20
C GLY A 112 -12.89 12.30 16.31
N SER A 113 -13.06 11.08 16.83
CA SER A 113 -14.35 10.41 16.96
C SER A 113 -14.41 9.60 18.25
N SER A 114 -15.39 9.93 19.09
CA SER A 114 -15.64 9.22 20.35
C SER A 114 -15.96 7.75 20.11
N THR A 115 -16.73 7.42 19.08
CA THR A 115 -17.10 6.02 18.79
C THR A 115 -15.92 5.21 18.28
N ALA A 116 -15.07 5.79 17.44
CA ALA A 116 -13.90 5.12 16.90
C ALA A 116 -12.82 4.91 17.97
N GLY A 117 -12.55 5.93 18.80
CA GLY A 117 -11.59 5.84 19.91
C GLY A 117 -11.99 4.81 20.96
N LYS A 118 -13.27 4.74 21.32
CA LYS A 118 -13.78 3.73 22.25
C LYS A 118 -13.58 2.30 21.72
N ARG A 119 -13.92 2.06 20.44
CA ARG A 119 -13.77 0.73 19.81
C ARG A 119 -12.33 0.27 19.75
N LEU A 120 -11.41 1.17 19.40
CA LEU A 120 -9.99 0.85 19.35
C LEU A 120 -9.44 0.55 20.76
N TYR A 121 -9.81 1.36 21.74
CA TYR A 121 -9.36 1.18 23.13
C TYR A 121 -9.86 -0.15 23.71
N GLU A 122 -11.15 -0.46 23.48
CA GLU A 122 -11.76 -1.72 23.87
C GLU A 122 -11.06 -2.89 23.20
N PHE A 123 -10.82 -2.85 21.89
CA PHE A 123 -10.10 -3.91 21.17
C PHE A 123 -8.70 -4.19 21.74
N LEU A 124 -7.96 -3.14 22.14
CA LEU A 124 -6.60 -3.29 22.68
C LEU A 124 -6.56 -3.77 24.14
N HIS A 125 -7.57 -3.44 24.94
CA HIS A 125 -7.60 -3.71 26.39
C HIS A 125 -8.61 -4.79 26.79
N GLN A 126 -9.41 -5.29 25.85
CA GLN A 126 -10.31 -6.41 26.09
C GLN A 126 -9.44 -7.65 26.35
N LYS A 127 -9.53 -8.19 27.56
CA LYS A 127 -8.99 -9.53 27.84
C LYS A 127 -9.64 -10.48 26.84
N SER A 128 -8.82 -11.19 26.06
CA SER A 128 -9.30 -12.34 25.31
C SER A 128 -9.83 -13.36 26.32
N THR A 129 -11.13 -13.34 26.53
CA THR A 129 -11.84 -14.47 27.13
C THR A 129 -11.81 -15.56 26.06
N MET A 130 -10.84 -16.47 26.19
CA MET A 130 -10.98 -17.82 25.62
C MET A 130 -12.06 -18.57 26.39
#